data_AF-C0QRK6-F1
#
_entry.id   AF-C0QRK6-F1
#
_cell.length_a   1.000
_cell.length_b   1.000
_cell.length_c   1.000
_cell.angle_alpha   90.00
_cell.angle_beta   90.00
_cell.angle_gamma   90.00
#
_symmetry.space_group_name_H-M   'P 1'
#
loop_
_entity.id
_entity.type
_entity.pdbx_description
1 polymer ?
#
loop_
_entity_poly.entity_id
_entity_poly.type
_entity_poly.pdbx_seq_one_letter_code
_entity_poly.pdbx_strand_id
1 'polypeptide(L)'
;MVKRKLQILDIYSDSFGIHIWLLSEDGKRFSVFRRFRPYFYIGEKNSKDALKLLIKRFGKKIKIEKVLKKDLLKGELQVYKLTTNTPFTYLKAVHLLRKNRVIEDTDIYNIQLTPAQIFMYEKKIFPFCTVEPVERNGKVMFRKIDSAERTDYRIFDLRIMRIKPDIEGGNPKFMRHLPPLYIEMEGESGIVLDDGNLEYLSQLLKKKTLIS
;
A
#
# COMPACT_ATOMS: atom_id res chain seq x y z
N MET A 1 7.95 28.49 11.39
CA MET A 1 8.29 27.27 10.61
C MET A 1 7.38 27.21 9.39
N VAL A 2 7.95 27.22 8.18
CA VAL A 2 7.18 27.03 6.95
C VAL A 2 6.61 25.62 6.96
N LYS A 3 5.28 25.49 6.89
CA LYS A 3 4.62 24.19 6.79
C LYS A 3 4.93 23.62 5.41
N ARG A 4 5.86 22.67 5.33
CA ARG A 4 6.15 21.97 4.08
C ARG A 4 4.97 21.06 3.73
N LYS A 5 4.36 21.27 2.58
CA LYS A 5 3.36 20.35 2.03
C LYS A 5 4.05 19.15 1.42
N LEU A 6 3.46 17.98 1.64
CA LEU A 6 3.94 16.71 1.11
C LEU A 6 2.77 16.00 0.43
N GLN A 7 3.00 15.41 -0.72
CA GLN A 7 2.03 14.59 -1.43
C GLN A 7 2.39 13.12 -1.27
N ILE A 8 1.40 12.28 -0.99
CA ILE A 8 1.58 10.83 -0.90
C ILE A 8 1.75 10.28 -2.31
N LEU A 9 2.92 9.70 -2.61
CA LEU A 9 3.17 9.04 -3.88
C LEU A 9 2.78 7.57 -3.85
N ASP A 10 3.16 6.86 -2.79
CA ASP A 10 2.89 5.43 -2.67
C ASP A 10 2.76 5.00 -1.21
N ILE A 11 1.96 3.96 -0.98
CA ILE A 11 1.76 3.32 0.31
C ILE A 11 1.72 1.81 0.10
N TYR A 12 2.66 1.10 0.72
CA TYR A 12 2.66 -0.36 0.73
C TYR A 12 2.98 -0.90 2.12
N SER A 13 2.65 -2.16 2.35
CA SER A 13 2.94 -2.85 3.60
C SER A 13 4.11 -3.82 3.45
N ASP A 14 4.93 -3.93 4.49
CA ASP A 14 5.86 -5.04 4.67
C ASP A 14 5.39 -5.98 5.80
N SER A 15 6.26 -6.87 6.27
CA SER A 15 5.91 -7.82 7.34
C SER A 15 5.56 -7.16 8.68
N PHE A 16 5.96 -5.91 8.92
CA PHE A 16 5.91 -5.23 10.21
C PHE A 16 4.99 -4.00 10.24
N GLY A 17 4.76 -3.35 9.10
CA GLY A 17 4.03 -2.10 9.04
C GLY A 17 3.78 -1.57 7.64
N ILE A 18 3.67 -0.26 7.55
CA ILE A 18 3.33 0.52 6.36
C ILE A 18 4.48 1.47 6.04
N HIS A 19 4.92 1.46 4.80
CA HIS A 19 5.81 2.46 4.21
C HIS A 19 4.98 3.49 3.47
N ILE A 20 5.32 4.77 3.66
CA ILE A 20 4.65 5.89 3.02
C ILE A 20 5.73 6.70 2.30
N TRP A 21 5.61 6.77 0.98
CA TRP A 21 6.47 7.60 0.14
C TRP A 21 5.81 8.95 -0.10
N LEU A 22 6.59 10.01 0.11
CA LEU A 22 6.14 11.39 0.11
C LEU A 22 7.02 12.22 -0.82
N LEU A 23 6.40 13.16 -1.52
CA LEU A 23 7.05 14.15 -2.36
C LEU A 23 6.74 15.55 -1.85
N SER A 24 7.74 16.39 -1.68
CA SER A 24 7.51 17.81 -1.38
C SER A 24 7.35 18.64 -2.65
N GLU A 25 6.82 19.86 -2.49
CA GLU A 25 6.70 20.82 -3.60
C GLU A 25 8.06 21.16 -4.22
N ASP A 26 9.16 21.12 -3.45
CA ASP A 26 10.54 21.30 -3.95
C ASP A 26 11.16 20.01 -4.55
N GLY A 27 10.37 18.98 -4.82
CA GLY A 27 10.81 17.73 -5.47
C GLY A 27 11.60 16.78 -4.57
N LYS A 28 11.72 17.04 -3.26
CA LYS A 28 12.41 16.16 -2.31
C LYS A 28 11.53 14.97 -1.95
N ARG A 29 12.16 13.80 -1.86
CA ARG A 29 11.49 12.53 -1.56
C ARG A 29 11.76 12.13 -0.12
N PHE A 30 10.71 11.67 0.55
CA PHE A 30 10.79 11.17 1.92
C PHE A 30 10.12 9.81 1.99
N SER A 31 10.66 8.93 2.82
CA SER A 31 10.02 7.67 3.17
C SER A 31 9.81 7.62 4.68
N VAL A 32 8.63 7.16 5.08
CA VAL A 32 8.25 7.06 6.48
C VAL A 32 7.65 5.69 6.76
N PHE A 33 8.23 5.00 7.74
CA PHE A 33 7.71 3.73 8.25
C PHE A 33 6.76 3.94 9.43
N ARG A 34 5.65 3.19 9.46
CA ARG A 34 4.69 3.15 10.56
C ARG A 34 4.32 1.71 10.89
N ARG A 35 4.49 1.33 12.16
CA ARG A 35 3.90 0.06 12.65
C ARG A 35 2.39 0.12 12.49
N PHE A 36 1.80 -0.96 12.00
CA PHE A 36 0.37 -1.00 11.72
C PHE A 36 -0.22 -2.36 12.06
N ARG A 37 -1.46 -2.32 12.58
CA ARG A 37 -2.21 -3.48 13.05
C ARG A 37 -3.50 -3.57 12.22
N PRO A 38 -3.44 -4.21 11.04
CA PRO A 38 -4.61 -4.31 10.19
C PRO A 38 -5.68 -5.19 10.83
N TYR A 39 -6.90 -5.03 10.35
CA TYR A 39 -8.06 -5.73 10.88
C TYR A 39 -9.07 -6.06 9.79
N PHE A 40 -9.91 -7.05 10.06
CA PHE A 40 -11.10 -7.38 9.29
C PHE A 40 -12.22 -7.78 10.25
N TYR A 41 -13.41 -8.04 9.73
CA TYR A 41 -14.57 -8.38 10.57
C TYR A 41 -15.15 -9.74 10.19
N ILE A 42 -15.62 -10.48 11.19
CA ILE A 42 -16.39 -11.71 11.01
C ILE A 42 -17.79 -11.46 11.57
N GLY A 43 -18.83 -11.76 10.78
CA GLY A 43 -20.22 -11.68 11.22
C GLY A 43 -20.47 -12.59 12.41
N GLU A 44 -21.44 -12.26 13.27
CA GLU A 44 -21.69 -13.08 14.46
C GLU A 44 -22.26 -14.47 14.13
N LYS A 45 -23.14 -14.54 13.12
CA LYS A 45 -23.74 -15.80 12.67
C LYS A 45 -22.66 -16.71 12.07
N ASN A 46 -22.67 -17.98 12.47
CA ASN A 46 -21.72 -19.03 12.02
C ASN A 46 -20.24 -18.74 12.31
N SER A 47 -19.90 -17.80 13.20
CA SER A 47 -18.51 -17.38 13.43
C SER A 47 -17.64 -18.38 14.20
N LYS A 48 -18.25 -19.36 14.88
CA LYS A 48 -17.58 -20.20 15.90
C LYS A 48 -16.35 -20.91 15.35
N ASP A 49 -16.48 -21.56 14.18
CA ASP A 49 -15.39 -22.33 13.60
C ASP A 49 -14.27 -21.43 13.07
N ALA A 50 -14.63 -20.30 12.47
CA ALA A 50 -13.68 -19.27 12.03
C ALA A 50 -12.84 -18.75 13.22
N LEU A 51 -13.52 -18.36 14.30
CA LEU A 51 -12.86 -17.84 15.50
C LEU A 51 -12.00 -18.90 16.17
N LYS A 52 -12.51 -20.13 16.32
CA LYS A 52 -11.76 -21.26 16.90
C LYS A 52 -10.49 -21.55 16.11
N LEU A 53 -10.58 -21.59 14.78
CA LEU A 53 -9.44 -21.81 13.89
C LEU A 53 -8.37 -20.71 14.05
N LEU A 54 -8.79 -19.44 14.06
CA LEU A 54 -7.90 -18.30 14.19
C LEU A 54 -7.24 -18.24 15.58
N ILE A 55 -8.00 -18.46 16.65
CA ILE A 55 -7.48 -18.50 18.01
C ILE A 55 -6.47 -19.63 18.17
N LYS A 56 -6.79 -20.84 17.68
CA LYS A 56 -5.88 -21.99 17.73
C LYS A 56 -4.56 -21.71 17.02
N ARG A 57 -4.59 -21.06 15.85
CA ARG A 57 -3.39 -20.82 15.04
C ARG A 57 -2.56 -19.61 15.50
N PHE A 58 -3.20 -18.53 15.92
CA PHE A 58 -2.54 -17.25 16.16
C PHE A 58 -2.52 -16.83 17.63
N GLY A 59 -3.44 -17.32 18.47
CA GLY A 59 -3.50 -17.04 19.90
C GLY A 59 -3.38 -15.54 20.21
N LYS A 60 -2.38 -15.16 21.03
CA LYS A 60 -2.10 -13.77 21.42
C LYS A 60 -1.66 -12.84 20.27
N LYS A 61 -1.49 -13.36 19.04
CA LYS A 61 -1.13 -12.56 17.85
C LYS A 61 -2.32 -11.87 17.18
N ILE A 62 -3.53 -12.18 17.64
CA ILE A 62 -4.78 -11.54 17.23
C ILE A 62 -5.52 -11.03 18.46
N LYS A 63 -6.17 -9.89 18.33
CA LYS A 63 -7.12 -9.36 19.28
C LYS A 63 -8.51 -9.47 18.66
N ILE A 64 -9.47 -10.02 19.40
CA ILE A 64 -10.85 -10.21 18.95
C ILE A 64 -11.75 -9.39 19.87
N GLU A 65 -12.58 -8.55 19.28
CA GLU A 65 -13.48 -7.66 20.00
C GLU A 65 -14.87 -7.71 19.36
N LYS A 66 -15.92 -7.83 20.17
CA LYS A 66 -17.30 -7.75 19.69
C LYS A 66 -17.66 -6.26 19.53
N VAL A 67 -18.07 -5.85 18.33
CA VAL A 67 -18.35 -4.44 17.99
C VAL A 67 -19.60 -4.31 17.12
N LEU A 68 -20.31 -3.19 17.24
CA LEU A 68 -21.40 -2.85 16.34
C LEU A 68 -20.85 -2.08 15.13
N LYS A 69 -21.37 -2.40 13.94
CA LYS A 69 -21.02 -1.74 12.68
C LYS A 69 -22.27 -1.50 11.84
N LYS A 70 -22.27 -0.40 11.10
CA LYS A 70 -23.32 -0.11 10.13
C LYS A 70 -22.97 -0.75 8.79
N ASP A 71 -23.85 -1.63 8.33
CA ASP A 71 -23.91 -2.14 6.97
C ASP A 71 -24.88 -1.26 6.16
N LEU A 72 -24.58 -1.05 4.87
CA LEU A 72 -25.37 -0.16 4.02
C LEU A 72 -26.75 -0.74 3.68
N LEU A 73 -26.89 -2.06 3.69
CA LEU A 73 -28.12 -2.77 3.31
C LEU A 73 -28.86 -3.31 4.53
N LYS A 74 -28.13 -3.86 5.50
CA LYS A 74 -28.71 -4.55 6.67
C LYS A 74 -28.85 -3.66 7.91
N GLY A 75 -28.38 -2.41 7.87
CA GLY A 75 -28.39 -1.53 9.02
C GLY A 75 -27.32 -1.89 10.04
N GLU A 76 -27.62 -1.81 11.33
CA GLU A 76 -26.64 -2.14 12.37
C GLU A 76 -26.44 -3.67 12.49
N LEU A 77 -25.18 -4.10 12.44
CA LEU A 77 -24.75 -5.48 12.56
C LEU A 77 -23.77 -5.64 13.72
N GLN A 78 -23.98 -6.70 14.48
CA GLN A 78 -23.03 -7.17 15.46
C GLN A 78 -21.97 -8.05 14.78
N VAL A 79 -20.70 -7.67 14.92
CA VAL A 79 -19.56 -8.36 14.31
C VAL A 79 -18.41 -8.54 15.30
N TYR A 80 -17.50 -9.46 15.00
CA TYR A 80 -16.21 -9.58 15.67
C TYR A 80 -15.14 -8.84 14.85
N LYS A 81 -14.52 -7.80 15.43
CA LYS A 81 -13.33 -7.16 14.88
C LYS A 81 -12.10 -8.00 15.24
N LEU A 82 -11.39 -8.47 14.23
CA LEU A 82 -10.12 -9.17 14.42
C LEU A 82 -8.98 -8.26 14.02
N THR A 83 -8.19 -7.84 14.99
CA THR A 83 -7.01 -7.01 14.79
C THR A 83 -5.76 -7.85 14.94
N THR A 84 -4.93 -7.92 13.90
CA THR A 84 -3.66 -8.65 13.98
C THR A 84 -2.54 -7.76 14.51
N ASN A 85 -1.45 -8.37 14.98
CA ASN A 85 -0.32 -7.60 15.50
C ASN A 85 0.55 -7.00 14.39
N THR A 86 0.53 -7.60 13.20
CA THR A 86 1.33 -7.19 12.03
C THR A 86 0.60 -7.48 10.72
N PRO A 87 0.97 -6.82 9.60
CA PRO A 87 0.47 -7.15 8.27
C PRO A 87 0.76 -8.60 7.85
N PHE A 88 1.93 -9.14 8.20
CA PHE A 88 2.25 -10.54 7.93
C PHE A 88 1.26 -11.52 8.59
N THR A 89 0.90 -11.25 9.85
CA THR A 89 -0.08 -12.08 10.57
C THR A 89 -1.46 -11.98 9.93
N TYR A 90 -1.83 -10.80 9.41
CA TYR A 90 -3.07 -10.60 8.67
C TYR A 90 -3.11 -11.44 7.40
N LEU A 91 -2.07 -11.37 6.56
CA LEU A 91 -2.01 -12.17 5.33
C LEU A 91 -2.07 -13.67 5.62
N LYS A 92 -1.41 -14.13 6.68
CA LYS A 92 -1.50 -15.53 7.14
C LYS A 92 -2.90 -15.91 7.61
N ALA A 93 -3.59 -15.02 8.33
CA ALA A 93 -4.97 -15.26 8.79
C ALA A 93 -5.94 -15.33 7.61
N VAL A 94 -5.84 -14.41 6.66
CA VAL A 94 -6.64 -14.41 5.42
C VAL A 94 -6.40 -15.69 4.62
N HIS A 95 -5.14 -16.09 4.43
CA HIS A 95 -4.79 -17.32 3.73
C HIS A 95 -5.34 -18.56 4.44
N LEU A 96 -5.25 -18.62 5.77
CA LEU A 96 -5.78 -19.73 6.56
C LEU A 96 -7.29 -19.88 6.37
N LEU A 97 -8.03 -18.77 6.43
CA LEU A 97 -9.50 -18.79 6.25
C LEU A 97 -9.90 -19.23 4.84
N ARG A 98 -9.23 -18.72 3.81
CA ARG A 98 -9.44 -19.15 2.41
C ARG A 98 -9.18 -20.64 2.22
N LYS A 99 -8.03 -21.12 2.73
CA LYS A 99 -7.62 -22.52 2.59
C LYS A 99 -8.61 -23.50 3.24
N ASN A 100 -9.24 -23.11 4.35
CA ASN A 100 -10.19 -23.96 5.08
C ASN A 100 -11.65 -23.72 4.66
N ARG A 101 -11.91 -22.99 3.58
CA ARG A 101 -13.26 -22.70 3.05
C ARG A 101 -14.24 -22.06 4.04
N VAL A 102 -13.74 -21.52 5.15
CA VAL A 102 -14.55 -20.88 6.19
C VAL A 102 -15.36 -19.69 5.66
N ILE A 103 -14.88 -19.07 4.58
CA ILE A 103 -15.50 -17.92 3.92
C ILE A 103 -16.82 -18.31 3.22
N GLU A 104 -17.03 -19.59 2.92
CA GLU A 104 -18.25 -20.07 2.26
C GLU A 104 -19.44 -20.10 3.24
N ASP A 105 -19.18 -20.37 4.53
CA ASP A 105 -20.23 -20.57 5.54
C ASP A 105 -20.40 -19.39 6.52
N THR A 106 -19.45 -18.44 6.48
CA THR A 106 -19.37 -17.32 7.42
C THR A 106 -19.21 -16.00 6.69
N ASP A 107 -20.04 -15.01 7.05
CA ASP A 107 -19.87 -13.65 6.57
C ASP A 107 -18.54 -13.07 7.07
N ILE A 108 -17.62 -12.75 6.15
CA ILE A 108 -16.37 -12.05 6.47
C ILE A 108 -16.29 -10.75 5.68
N TYR A 109 -16.18 -9.64 6.40
CA TYR A 109 -16.16 -8.30 5.84
C TYR A 109 -14.73 -7.74 5.82
N ASN A 110 -14.44 -6.98 4.78
CA ASN A 110 -13.16 -6.29 4.53
C ASN A 110 -11.93 -7.20 4.39
N ILE A 111 -12.11 -8.53 4.30
CA ILE A 111 -11.00 -9.48 4.16
C ILE A 111 -10.23 -9.32 2.83
N GLN A 112 -10.88 -8.76 1.82
CA GLN A 112 -10.31 -8.44 0.52
C GLN A 112 -9.38 -7.23 0.54
N LEU A 113 -9.45 -6.39 1.58
CA LEU A 113 -8.62 -5.20 1.67
C LEU A 113 -7.19 -5.57 2.03
N THR A 114 -6.22 -4.94 1.38
CA THR A 114 -4.82 -5.04 1.75
C THR A 114 -4.54 -4.21 3.02
N PRO A 115 -3.48 -4.53 3.78
CA PRO A 115 -3.08 -3.70 4.92
C PRO A 115 -2.86 -2.23 4.57
N ALA A 116 -2.31 -1.93 3.38
CA ALA A 116 -2.15 -0.56 2.89
C ALA A 116 -3.51 0.13 2.66
N GLN A 117 -4.48 -0.55 2.04
CA GLN A 117 -5.84 -0.03 1.85
C GLN A 117 -6.53 0.23 3.19
N ILE A 118 -6.46 -0.70 4.14
CA ILE A 118 -7.05 -0.52 5.48
C ILE A 118 -6.42 0.70 6.17
N PHE A 119 -5.10 0.87 6.07
CA PHE A 119 -4.41 2.04 6.61
C PHE A 119 -4.92 3.34 5.98
N MET A 120 -5.05 3.37 4.65
CA MET A 120 -5.57 4.54 3.93
C MET A 120 -6.99 4.91 4.38
N TYR A 121 -7.89 3.94 4.46
CA TYR A 121 -9.26 4.17 4.95
C TYR A 121 -9.30 4.63 6.39
N GLU A 122 -8.52 4.02 7.29
CA GLU A 122 -8.47 4.42 8.70
C GLU A 122 -7.97 5.86 8.86
N LYS A 123 -6.97 6.26 8.06
CA LYS A 123 -6.39 7.60 8.10
C LYS A 123 -7.12 8.60 7.20
N LYS A 124 -8.14 8.17 6.45
CA LYS A 124 -8.86 8.96 5.45
C LYS A 124 -7.92 9.64 4.44
N ILE A 125 -6.85 8.96 4.06
CA ILE A 125 -5.88 9.39 3.04
C ILE A 125 -6.08 8.56 1.77
N PHE A 126 -5.59 9.07 0.65
CA PHE A 126 -5.75 8.47 -0.67
C PHE A 126 -4.47 8.74 -1.50
N PRO A 127 -4.26 8.04 -2.64
CA PRO A 127 -3.14 8.31 -3.53
C PRO A 127 -3.09 9.80 -3.93
N PHE A 128 -1.91 10.40 -3.97
CA PHE A 128 -1.71 11.83 -4.26
C PHE A 128 -2.39 12.79 -3.28
N CYS A 129 -2.85 12.33 -2.12
CA CYS A 129 -3.35 13.20 -1.07
C CYS A 129 -2.23 14.09 -0.51
N THR A 130 -2.52 15.39 -0.38
CA THR A 130 -1.63 16.36 0.25
C THR A 130 -1.74 16.33 1.78
N VAL A 131 -0.60 16.32 2.45
CA VAL A 131 -0.46 16.29 3.92
C VAL A 131 0.57 17.30 4.40
N GLU A 132 0.45 17.71 5.66
CA GLU A 132 1.44 18.51 6.37
C GLU A 132 2.05 17.70 7.53
N PRO A 133 3.37 17.78 7.76
CA PRO A 133 3.99 17.23 8.96
C PRO A 133 3.53 18.04 10.17
N VAL A 134 3.12 17.32 11.22
CA VAL A 134 2.76 17.89 12.52
C VAL A 134 3.51 17.12 13.60
N GLU A 135 4.20 17.83 14.48
CA GLU A 135 4.87 17.19 15.60
C GLU A 135 3.88 16.94 16.74
N ARG A 136 3.87 15.71 17.26
CA ARG A 136 3.07 15.33 18.41
C ARG A 136 3.84 14.34 19.27
N ASN A 137 4.10 14.70 20.53
CA ASN A 137 4.83 13.86 21.49
C ASN A 137 6.21 13.39 20.95
N GLY A 138 6.97 14.30 20.34
CA GLY A 138 8.28 14.00 19.74
C GLY A 138 8.23 13.10 18.50
N LYS A 139 7.05 12.91 17.89
CA LYS A 139 6.88 12.13 16.66
C LYS A 139 6.26 12.99 15.57
N VAL A 140 6.83 12.91 14.37
CA VAL A 140 6.25 13.50 13.18
C VAL A 140 5.02 12.69 12.78
N MET A 141 3.85 13.30 12.77
CA MET A 141 2.62 12.78 12.20
C MET A 141 2.30 13.56 10.92
N PHE A 142 1.36 13.06 10.13
CA PHE A 142 0.86 13.76 8.96
C PHE A 142 -0.59 14.13 9.16
N ARG A 143 -0.91 15.40 8.93
CA ARG A 143 -2.28 15.91 8.89
C ARG A 143 -2.68 16.07 7.45
N LYS A 144 -3.76 15.38 7.04
CA LYS A 144 -4.36 15.59 5.72
C LYS A 144 -4.85 17.03 5.59
N ILE A 145 -4.49 17.68 4.48
CA ILE A 145 -4.95 19.01 4.10
C ILE A 145 -5.62 19.00 2.72
N ASP A 146 -6.07 17.83 2.29
CA ASP A 146 -6.66 17.58 0.98
C ASP A 146 -8.06 16.98 1.10
N SER A 147 -8.82 17.02 0.00
CA SER A 147 -10.15 16.40 -0.10
C SER A 147 -10.27 15.58 -1.37
N ALA A 148 -10.88 14.39 -1.24
CA ALA A 148 -11.14 13.49 -2.37
C ALA A 148 -12.23 14.02 -3.31
N GLU A 149 -12.99 15.03 -2.89
CA GLU A 149 -14.08 15.66 -3.66
C GLU A 149 -13.60 16.84 -4.52
N ARG A 150 -12.32 17.23 -4.39
CA ARG A 150 -11.77 18.35 -5.17
C ARG A 150 -11.62 17.98 -6.64
N THR A 151 -12.15 18.83 -7.50
CA THR A 151 -11.98 18.74 -8.96
C THR A 151 -10.75 19.48 -9.46
N ASP A 152 -10.22 20.41 -8.67
CA ASP A 152 -9.04 21.24 -8.96
C ASP A 152 -7.75 20.68 -8.32
N TYR A 153 -7.66 19.35 -8.20
CA TYR A 153 -6.51 18.70 -7.58
C TYR A 153 -5.23 18.96 -8.38
N ARG A 154 -4.12 19.12 -7.66
CA ARG A 154 -2.79 19.28 -8.26
C ARG A 154 -1.89 18.15 -7.81
N ILE A 155 -1.16 17.59 -8.76
CA ILE A 155 -0.09 16.63 -8.50
C ILE A 155 1.22 17.42 -8.60
N PHE A 156 2.11 17.26 -7.63
CA PHE A 156 3.44 17.86 -7.67
C PHE A 156 4.25 17.26 -8.81
N ASP A 157 5.20 18.01 -9.35
CA ASP A 157 5.97 17.60 -10.53
C ASP A 157 6.65 16.25 -10.28
N LEU A 158 6.21 15.25 -11.04
CA LEU A 158 6.74 13.90 -10.98
C LEU A 158 7.86 13.77 -11.99
N ARG A 159 8.88 13.00 -11.62
CA ARG A 159 9.87 12.53 -12.59
C ARG A 159 9.36 11.26 -13.26
N ILE A 160 9.23 11.27 -14.58
CA ILE A 160 8.63 10.18 -15.36
C ILE A 160 9.73 9.45 -16.13
N MET A 161 9.80 8.13 -15.92
CA MET A 161 10.61 7.21 -16.71
C MET A 161 9.68 6.29 -17.50
N ARG A 162 9.87 6.21 -18.81
CA ARG A 162 9.20 5.24 -19.69
C ARG A 162 10.17 4.10 -19.97
N ILE A 163 9.72 2.87 -19.73
CA ILE A 163 10.48 1.66 -20.01
C ILE A 163 9.62 0.82 -20.96
N LYS A 164 10.16 0.48 -22.13
CA LYS A 164 9.50 -0.40 -23.09
C LYS A 164 10.47 -1.48 -23.57
N PRO A 165 10.01 -2.73 -23.76
CA PRO A 165 10.73 -3.71 -24.55
C PRO A 165 11.04 -3.15 -25.93
N ASP A 166 12.30 -3.25 -26.36
CA ASP A 166 12.72 -2.89 -27.71
C ASP A 166 12.57 -4.11 -28.62
N ILE A 167 11.33 -4.36 -29.04
CA ILE A 167 10.96 -5.49 -29.92
C ILE A 167 10.01 -5.02 -31.01
N GLU A 168 10.21 -5.52 -32.23
CA GLU A 168 9.24 -5.37 -33.31
C GLU A 168 8.12 -6.40 -33.15
N GLY A 169 6.93 -5.96 -32.74
CA GLY A 169 5.68 -6.72 -32.92
C GLY A 169 5.48 -7.99 -32.09
N GLY A 170 6.37 -8.34 -31.16
CA GLY A 170 6.26 -9.53 -30.30
C GLY A 170 5.57 -9.29 -28.96
N ASN A 171 4.98 -10.34 -28.37
CA ASN A 171 4.53 -10.28 -26.97
C ASN A 171 5.68 -10.74 -26.04
N PRO A 172 6.17 -9.88 -25.13
CA PRO A 172 7.29 -10.19 -24.22
C PRO A 172 7.08 -11.45 -23.38
N LYS A 173 5.83 -11.84 -23.13
CA LYS A 173 5.46 -13.02 -22.34
C LYS A 173 5.95 -14.35 -22.94
N PHE A 174 6.17 -14.40 -24.25
CA PHE A 174 6.59 -15.64 -24.95
C PHE A 174 8.09 -15.69 -25.25
N MET A 175 8.85 -14.71 -24.77
CA MET A 175 10.27 -14.64 -25.02
C MET A 175 11.07 -15.48 -24.01
N ARG A 176 12.11 -16.15 -24.49
CA ARG A 176 13.02 -16.96 -23.65
C ARG A 176 14.06 -16.12 -22.90
N HIS A 177 14.37 -14.95 -23.43
CA HIS A 177 15.32 -13.98 -22.86
C HIS A 177 14.64 -12.61 -22.78
N LEU A 178 15.10 -11.76 -21.85
CA LEU A 178 14.61 -10.38 -21.78
C LEU A 178 15.11 -9.63 -23.03
N PRO A 179 14.25 -8.95 -23.80
CA PRO A 179 14.74 -8.12 -24.90
C PRO A 179 15.53 -6.94 -24.33
N PRO A 180 16.30 -6.26 -25.19
CA PRO A 180 16.78 -4.94 -24.86
C PRO A 180 15.62 -4.04 -24.42
N LEU A 181 15.88 -3.15 -23.46
CA LEU A 181 14.90 -2.22 -22.93
C LEU A 181 15.21 -0.83 -23.42
N TYR A 182 14.24 -0.19 -24.07
CA TYR A 182 14.31 1.24 -24.32
C TYR A 182 13.85 2.00 -23.07
N ILE A 183 14.72 2.88 -22.56
CA ILE A 183 14.44 3.75 -21.42
C ILE A 183 14.50 5.21 -21.85
N GLU A 184 13.45 5.95 -21.53
CA GLU A 184 13.31 7.38 -21.76
C GLU A 184 12.99 8.07 -20.42
N MET A 185 13.61 9.21 -20.16
CA MET A 185 13.35 10.01 -18.97
C MET A 185 12.91 11.41 -19.38
N GLU A 186 11.82 11.93 -18.81
CA GLU A 186 11.34 13.31 -19.03
C GLU A 186 11.14 13.72 -20.50
N GLY A 187 10.96 12.77 -21.43
CA GLY A 187 10.88 13.09 -22.86
C GLY A 187 12.23 13.33 -23.54
N GLU A 188 13.36 13.13 -22.84
CA GLU A 188 14.71 13.17 -23.42
C GLU A 188 14.99 11.93 -24.30
N SER A 189 16.01 12.01 -25.16
CA SER A 189 16.43 10.91 -26.03
C SER A 189 16.64 9.60 -25.25
N GLY A 190 15.84 8.59 -25.56
CA GLY A 190 15.93 7.30 -24.88
C GLY A 190 17.15 6.48 -25.30
N ILE A 191 17.54 5.56 -24.41
CA ILE A 191 18.66 4.62 -24.58
C ILE A 191 18.13 3.20 -24.71
N VAL A 192 18.86 2.33 -25.38
CA VAL A 192 18.58 0.88 -25.41
C VAL A 192 19.56 0.18 -24.46
N LEU A 193 19.03 -0.67 -23.60
CA LEU A 193 19.78 -1.45 -22.61
C LEU A 193 19.67 -2.93 -22.92
N ASP A 194 20.78 -3.59 -23.18
CA ASP A 194 20.89 -5.03 -23.37
C ASP A 194 21.73 -5.68 -22.26
N ASP A 195 21.92 -7.01 -22.33
CA ASP A 195 22.73 -7.78 -21.36
C ASP A 195 24.19 -7.27 -21.26
N GLY A 196 24.70 -6.58 -22.27
CA GLY A 196 26.05 -5.98 -22.28
C GLY A 196 26.16 -4.67 -21.52
N ASN A 197 25.04 -4.04 -21.14
CA ASN A 197 25.00 -2.66 -20.61
C ASN A 197 24.31 -2.53 -19.24
N LEU A 198 24.16 -3.61 -18.47
CA LEU A 198 23.58 -3.58 -17.12
C LEU A 198 24.36 -2.66 -16.15
N GLU A 199 25.66 -2.53 -16.34
CA GLU A 199 26.52 -1.65 -15.55
C GLU A 199 26.21 -0.16 -15.83
N TYR A 200 25.80 0.17 -17.07
CA TYR A 200 25.33 1.51 -17.45
C TYR A 200 24.00 1.86 -16.77
N LEU A 201 23.08 0.89 -16.63
CA LEU A 201 21.85 1.04 -15.83
C LEU A 201 22.17 1.43 -14.38
N SER A 202 23.14 0.74 -13.78
CA SER A 202 23.62 1.07 -12.43
C SER A 202 24.27 2.46 -12.37
N GLN A 203 24.98 2.88 -13.43
CA GLN A 203 25.57 4.23 -13.50
C GLN A 203 24.52 5.33 -13.72
N LEU A 204 23.47 5.11 -14.50
CA LEU A 204 22.34 6.03 -14.67
C LEU A 204 21.57 6.24 -13.37
N LEU A 205 21.31 5.14 -12.65
CA LEU A 205 20.69 5.18 -11.32
C LEU A 205 21.58 5.92 -10.30
N LYS A 206 22.91 5.90 -10.46
CA LYS A 206 23.87 6.56 -9.57
C LYS A 206 24.16 8.03 -9.96
N LYS A 207 24.27 8.37 -11.24
CA LYS A 207 24.63 9.72 -11.73
C LYS A 207 23.59 10.78 -11.36
N LYS A 208 22.32 10.41 -11.25
CA LYS A 208 21.25 11.33 -10.81
C LYS A 208 21.09 11.43 -9.28
N THR A 209 21.85 10.68 -8.48
CA THR A 209 21.94 10.84 -7.01
C THR A 209 22.98 11.91 -6.61
N LEU A 210 23.81 12.37 -7.55
CA LEU A 210 24.88 13.36 -7.33
C LEU A 210 24.50 14.79 -7.80
N ILE A 211 23.26 15.00 -8.24
CA ILE A 211 22.69 16.32 -8.56
C ILE A 211 21.40 16.51 -7.75
N SER A 212 21.52 16.46 -6.42
CA SER A 212 20.45 16.79 -5.46
C SER A 212 21.01 17.45 -4.21
#